data_AF-A0A844HAW8-F1
#
_entry.id   AF-A0A844HAW8-F1
#
_cell.length_a   1.000
_cell.length_b   1.000
_cell.length_c   1.000
_cell.angle_alpha   90.00
_cell.angle_beta   90.00
_cell.angle_gamma   90.00
#
_symmetry.space_group_name_H-M   'P 1'
#
loop_
_entity.id
_entity.type
_entity.pdbx_description
1 polymer ?
#
loop_
_entity_poly.entity_id
_entity_poly.type
_entity_poly.pdbx_seq_one_letter_code
_entity_poly.pdbx_strand_id
1 'polypeptide(L)' 'MSEETAARYMDTSQNTLNYWRAHGKGPAFKRVGQRMVRYQKADLDAFMEAQV' A
#
# COMPACT_ATOMS: atom_id res chain seq x y z
N MET A 1 6.32 6.21 2.14
CA MET A 1 6.96 5.28 1.19
C MET A 1 6.26 5.37 -0.15
N SER A 2 7.02 5.28 -1.24
CA SER A 2 6.45 5.11 -2.57
C SER A 2 5.83 3.72 -2.71
N GLU A 3 4.93 3.56 -3.66
CA GLU A 3 4.30 2.27 -4.02
C GLU A 3 5.32 1.14 -4.26
N GLU A 4 6.45 1.43 -4.91
CA GLU A 4 7.53 0.46 -5.13
C GLU A 4 8.18 -0.02 -3.82
N THR A 5 8.41 0.90 -2.89
CA THR A 5 9.01 0.59 -1.59
C THR A 5 8.03 -0.17 -0.70
N ALA A 6 6.76 0.20 -0.73
CA ALA A 6 5.70 -0.50 -0.01
C ALA A 6 5.53 -1.94 -0.52
N ALA A 7 5.58 -2.11 -1.85
CA ALA A 7 5.53 -3.41 -2.51
C ALA A 7 6.68 -4.31 -2.01
N ARG A 8 7.92 -3.80 -2.06
CA ARG A 8 9.09 -4.52 -1.52
C ARG A 8 8.99 -4.81 -0.02
N TYR A 9 8.43 -3.89 0.76
CA TYR A 9 8.33 -4.05 2.22
C TYR A 9 7.38 -5.18 2.61
N MET A 10 6.27 -5.34 1.87
CA MET A 10 5.27 -6.39 2.10
C MET A 10 5.53 -7.68 1.30
N ASP A 11 6.70 -7.79 0.64
CA ASP A 11 7.00 -8.87 -0.31
C ASP A 11 5.89 -9.07 -1.36
N THR A 12 5.33 -7.98 -1.86
CA THR A 12 4.25 -8.01 -2.86
C THR A 12 4.63 -7.26 -4.12
N SER A 13 3.88 -7.48 -5.19
CA SER A 13 4.10 -6.78 -6.45
C SER A 13 3.36 -5.44 -6.51
N GLN A 14 3.94 -4.45 -7.22
CA GLN A 14 3.26 -3.18 -7.50
C GLN A 14 1.90 -3.41 -8.17
N ASN A 15 1.81 -4.43 -9.02
CA ASN A 15 0.56 -4.81 -9.68
C ASN A 15 -0.50 -5.27 -8.66
N THR A 16 -0.11 -5.98 -7.60
CA THR A 16 -0.99 -6.38 -6.50
C THR A 16 -1.48 -5.17 -5.73
N LEU A 17 -0.59 -4.21 -5.40
CA LEU A 17 -1.00 -2.95 -4.78
C LEU A 17 -1.97 -2.15 -5.67
N ASN A 18 -1.73 -2.12 -6.98
CA ASN A 18 -2.60 -1.44 -7.93
C ASN A 18 -3.99 -2.10 -7.98
N TYR A 19 -4.01 -3.43 -8.04
CA TYR A 19 -5.22 -4.24 -8.00
C TYR A 19 -6.03 -4.02 -6.71
N TRP A 20 -5.37 -4.07 -5.55
CA TRP A 20 -5.98 -3.78 -4.26
C TRP A 20 -6.61 -2.39 -4.23
N ARG A 21 -5.87 -1.39 -4.70
CA ARG A 21 -6.34 -0.02 -4.76
C ARG A 21 -7.55 0.16 -5.68
N ALA A 22 -7.57 -0.52 -6.82
CA ALA A 22 -8.71 -0.51 -7.74
C ALA A 22 -9.95 -1.20 -7.14
N HIS A 23 -9.75 -2.26 -6.37
CA HIS A 23 -10.82 -3.00 -5.69
C HIS A 23 -11.21 -2.42 -4.32
N GLY A 24 -10.60 -1.32 -3.88
CA GLY A 24 -10.83 -0.76 -2.54
C GLY A 24 -10.39 -1.67 -1.39
N LYS A 25 -9.46 -2.59 -1.67
CA LYS A 25 -8.82 -3.48 -0.70
C LYS A 25 -7.38 -3.02 -0.41
N GLY A 26 -6.74 -3.62 0.59
CA GLY A 26 -5.31 -3.42 0.87
C GLY A 26 -5.02 -2.38 1.95
N PRO A 27 -3.72 -2.05 2.14
CA PRO A 27 -3.27 -1.12 3.16
C PRO A 27 -3.70 0.31 2.86
N ALA A 28 -3.90 1.09 3.91
CA ALA A 28 -4.31 2.48 3.76
C ALA A 28 -3.23 3.29 3.01
N PHE A 29 -3.68 3.99 1.97
CA PHE A 29 -2.84 4.85 1.14
C PHE A 29 -3.23 6.31 1.36
N LYS A 30 -2.22 7.18 1.46
CA LYS A 30 -2.42 8.62 1.48
C LYS A 30 -2.13 9.20 0.10
N ARG A 31 -3.10 9.89 -0.48
CA ARG A 31 -2.90 10.69 -1.69
C ARG A 31 -2.23 12.00 -1.29
N VAL A 32 -1.03 12.23 -1.83
CA VAL A 32 -0.31 13.49 -1.67
C VAL A 32 -0.40 14.24 -2.99
N GLY A 33 -1.32 15.20 -3.05
CA GLY A 33 -1.61 15.96 -4.27
C GLY A 33 -2.41 15.16 -5.32
N GLN A 34 -2.28 15.58 -6.59
CA GLN A 34 -3.12 15.08 -7.68
C GLN A 34 -2.72 13.69 -8.19
N ARG A 35 -1.44 13.33 -8.12
CA ARG A 35 -0.91 12.10 -8.75
C ARG A 35 -0.06 11.22 -7.84
N MET A 36 0.39 11.71 -6.67
CA MET A 36 1.30 10.93 -5.81
C MET A 36 0.54 10.16 -4.74
N VAL A 37 1.01 8.95 -4.48
CA VAL A 37 0.45 8.01 -3.52
C VAL A 37 1.56 7.60 -2.60
N ARG A 38 1.32 7.77 -1.30
CA ARG A 38 2.29 7.44 -0.27
C ARG A 38 1.64 6.45 0.68
N TYR A 39 2.36 5.38 0.95
CA TYR A 39 2.04 4.44 2.01
C TYR A 39 2.84 4.82 3.25
N GLN A 40 2.25 4.74 4.44
CA GLN A 40 3.03 4.78 5.68
C GLN A 40 3.34 3.37 6.14
N LYS A 41 4.52 3.22 6.75
CA LYS A 41 4.94 1.94 7.33
C LYS A 41 3.93 1.43 8.35
N ALA A 42 3.40 2.28 9.21
CA ALA A 42 2.40 1.91 10.21
C ALA A 42 1.09 1.38 9.58
N ASP A 43 0.59 2.00 8.51
CA ASP A 43 -0.60 1.53 7.79
C ASP A 43 -0.35 0.18 7.09
N LEU A 44 0.87 -0.02 6.58
CA LEU A 44 1.30 -1.29 5.98
C LEU A 44 1.38 -2.40 7.04
N ASP A 45 1.97 -2.07 8.20
CA ASP A 45 2.12 -2.97 9.34
C ASP A 45 0.77 -3.38 9.90
N ALA A 46 -0.10 -2.40 10.20
CA ALA A 46 -1.46 -2.66 10.68
C ALA A 46 -2.29 -3.51 9.71
N PHE A 47 -2.07 -3.37 8.40
CA PHE A 47 -2.72 -4.23 7.40
C PHE A 47 -2.18 -5.66 7.44
N MET A 48 -0.86 -5.84 7.59
CA MET A 48 -0.25 -7.17 7.74
C MET A 48 -0.69 -7.84 9.04
N GLU A 49 -0.75 -7.09 10.15
CA GLU A 49 -1.25 -7.58 11.44
C GLU A 49 -2.73 -7.94 11.39
N ALA A 50 -3.57 -7.17 10.68
CA ALA A 50 -4.99 -7.46 10.53
C ALA A 50 -5.30 -8.65 9.59
N GLN A 51 -4.31 -9.13 8.82
CA GLN A 51 -4.43 -10.30 7.93
C GLN A 51 -4.05 -11.62 8.63
N VAL A 52 -3.55 -11.58 9.88
CA VAL A 52 -3.21 -12.73 10.72
C VAL A 52 -4.36 -13.10 11.66
#